data_AF-A0A2S8UNC8-F1
#
_entry.id   AF-A0A2S8UNC8-F1
#
_cell.length_a   1.000
_cell.length_b   1.000
_cell.length_c   1.000
_cell.angle_alpha   90.00
_cell.angle_beta   90.00
_cell.angle_gamma   90.00
#
_symmetry.space_group_name_H-M   'P 1'
#
loop_
_entity.id
_entity.type
_entity.pdbx_description
1 polymer ?
#
loop_
_entity_poly.entity_id
_entity_poly.type
_entity_poly.pdbx_seq_one_letter_code
_entity_poly.pdbx_strand_id
1 'polypeptide(L)'
;NGQVIATQEVSAASEWKYVFTDLAAYDAEGKAYKYEVKEQPVDGYQSEVKGYDITNTKVSQTKVEGTKMWRDDNAKDRPKAIKVDLLQNGKVIATQEVSKATGWKYEFKDLAAYDVDGKAYKYEVKEQAVDGYQTEVKGNDITNTKVGQTKVEGSKTWKDDNAKERPSMIKVDLLQNGQVIATQEVSTASDWKYAFKDLAAYDAEGKAYKYEVKEKPVAGYKSEVNGYDITNTKIKDEPGVDPKDPSTDPNTNTDKNSDSKVPPTTENDKPTLLPNTGGTSAEMISILGGMVLFLLGGILFARQRIK
;
A
#
# COMPACT_ATOMS: atom_id res chain seq x y z
N ASN A 1 31.50 -26.01 6.42
CA ASN A 1 30.02 -26.05 6.55
C ASN A 1 29.43 -24.82 7.25
N GLY A 2 30.06 -23.64 7.18
CA GLY A 2 29.53 -22.42 7.83
C GLY A 2 29.39 -22.49 9.36
N GLN A 3 29.98 -23.50 9.99
CA GLN A 3 29.95 -23.72 11.43
C GLN A 3 30.98 -22.80 12.09
N VAL A 4 30.54 -22.08 13.13
CA VAL A 4 31.43 -21.31 13.99
C VAL A 4 32.17 -22.28 14.89
N ILE A 5 33.50 -22.27 14.83
CA ILE A 5 34.36 -23.16 15.64
C ILE A 5 35.19 -22.40 16.68
N ALA A 6 35.33 -21.09 16.53
CA ALA A 6 36.03 -20.21 17.46
C ALA A 6 35.54 -18.77 17.29
N THR A 7 35.62 -17.99 18.37
CA THR A 7 35.36 -16.55 18.39
C THR A 7 36.48 -15.89 19.19
N GLN A 8 36.96 -14.73 18.73
CA GLN A 8 37.98 -13.96 19.42
C GLN A 8 37.54 -12.51 19.56
N GLU A 9 37.70 -11.93 20.74
CA GLU A 9 37.57 -10.49 20.93
C GLU A 9 38.86 -9.80 20.47
N VAL A 10 38.69 -8.74 19.68
CA VAL A 10 39.77 -7.96 19.07
C VAL A 10 39.62 -6.53 19.53
N SER A 11 40.72 -5.89 19.92
CA SER A 11 40.69 -4.53 20.46
C SER A 11 41.97 -3.78 20.14
N ALA A 12 42.03 -2.50 20.51
CA ALA A 12 43.25 -1.71 20.41
C ALA A 12 44.44 -2.35 21.14
N ALA A 13 44.19 -3.11 22.23
CA ALA A 13 45.25 -3.80 22.98
C ALA A 13 45.90 -4.93 22.18
N SER A 14 45.18 -5.56 21.23
CA SER A 14 45.74 -6.54 20.30
C SER A 14 46.22 -5.91 18.99
N GLU A 15 46.31 -4.57 18.93
CA GLU A 15 46.59 -3.81 17.71
C GLU A 15 45.65 -4.16 16.55
N TRP A 16 44.40 -4.52 16.86
CA TRP A 16 43.41 -4.98 15.88
C TRP A 16 43.81 -6.26 15.11
N LYS A 17 44.77 -7.02 15.64
CA LYS A 17 45.19 -8.32 15.12
C LYS A 17 44.52 -9.43 15.91
N TYR A 18 44.35 -10.57 15.26
CA TYR A 18 43.81 -11.79 15.83
C TYR A 18 44.49 -13.00 15.21
N VAL A 19 44.46 -14.14 15.91
CA VAL A 19 45.07 -15.38 15.43
C VAL A 19 44.29 -16.57 15.96
N PHE A 20 43.92 -17.47 15.05
CA PHE A 20 43.38 -18.78 15.40
C PHE A 20 44.50 -19.80 15.21
N THR A 21 44.84 -20.49 16.29
CA THR A 21 45.88 -21.54 16.30
C THR A 21 45.22 -22.92 16.42
N ASP A 22 45.99 -23.97 16.19
CA ASP A 22 45.57 -25.37 16.35
C ASP A 22 44.34 -25.77 15.49
N LEU A 23 44.24 -25.19 14.28
CA LEU A 23 43.21 -25.55 13.31
C LEU A 23 43.61 -26.79 12.52
N ALA A 24 42.71 -27.78 12.45
CA ALA A 24 42.92 -28.98 11.64
C ALA A 24 43.04 -28.63 10.15
N ALA A 25 44.03 -29.17 9.44
CA ALA A 25 44.15 -28.90 8.01
C ALA A 25 43.19 -29.75 7.16
N TYR A 26 42.84 -30.95 7.63
CA TYR A 26 42.05 -31.95 6.90
C TYR A 26 41.00 -32.60 7.79
N ASP A 27 39.88 -33.02 7.21
CA ASP A 27 38.89 -33.87 7.87
C ASP A 27 39.37 -35.34 8.00
N ALA A 28 38.55 -36.19 8.62
CA ALA A 28 38.87 -37.60 8.87
C ALA A 28 39.06 -38.40 7.56
N GLU A 29 38.48 -37.91 6.46
CA GLU A 29 38.56 -38.48 5.13
C GLU A 29 39.73 -37.90 4.30
N GLY A 30 40.52 -36.98 4.87
CA GLY A 30 41.69 -36.39 4.23
C GLY A 30 41.39 -35.20 3.30
N LYS A 31 40.19 -34.63 3.35
CA LYS A 31 39.81 -33.44 2.55
C LYS A 31 40.14 -32.16 3.33
N ALA A 32 40.77 -31.21 2.64
CA ALA A 32 41.21 -29.96 3.25
C ALA A 32 40.04 -29.10 3.74
N TYR A 33 40.17 -28.52 4.94
CA TYR A 33 39.22 -27.52 5.42
C TYR A 33 39.44 -26.17 4.74
N LYS A 34 38.35 -25.48 4.43
CA LYS A 34 38.34 -24.08 4.04
C LYS A 34 37.87 -23.25 5.24
N TYR A 35 38.72 -22.33 5.68
CA TYR A 35 38.41 -21.39 6.75
C TYR A 35 38.00 -20.03 6.18
N GLU A 36 37.06 -19.40 6.86
CA GLU A 36 36.54 -18.07 6.54
C GLU A 36 36.30 -17.35 7.87
N VAL A 37 36.46 -16.03 7.87
CA VAL A 37 36.19 -15.19 9.04
C VAL A 37 34.96 -14.34 8.79
N LYS A 38 34.23 -14.03 9.86
CA LYS A 38 33.11 -13.09 9.84
C LYS A 38 33.17 -12.26 11.11
N GLU A 39 32.87 -10.98 10.97
CA GLU A 39 32.66 -10.12 12.12
C GLU A 39 31.21 -10.19 12.58
N GLN A 40 30.99 -10.08 13.88
CA GLN A 40 29.65 -9.78 14.39
C GLN A 40 29.28 -8.35 14.00
N PRO A 41 28.00 -8.03 13.74
CA PRO A 41 27.58 -6.68 13.41
C PRO A 41 28.04 -5.66 14.45
N VAL A 42 28.61 -4.54 13.99
CA VAL A 42 29.03 -3.41 14.84
C VAL A 42 28.17 -2.19 14.48
N ASP A 43 27.49 -1.62 15.48
CA ASP A 43 26.60 -0.47 15.27
C ASP A 43 27.34 0.72 14.64
N GLY A 44 26.78 1.25 13.55
CA GLY A 44 27.36 2.38 12.82
C GLY A 44 28.54 2.02 11.91
N TYR A 45 28.85 0.74 11.73
CA TYR A 45 29.88 0.26 10.80
C TYR A 45 29.34 -0.80 9.85
N GLN A 46 29.82 -0.76 8.61
CA GLN A 46 29.63 -1.84 7.65
C GLN A 46 30.96 -2.59 7.49
N SER A 47 30.92 -3.92 7.63
CA SER A 47 32.10 -4.77 7.55
C SER A 47 32.24 -5.42 6.17
N GLU A 48 33.47 -5.45 5.65
CA GLU A 48 33.86 -6.15 4.44
C GLU A 48 35.02 -7.09 4.76
N VAL A 49 34.91 -8.36 4.35
CA VAL A 49 35.95 -9.38 4.56
C VAL A 49 36.64 -9.70 3.24
N LYS A 50 37.96 -9.44 3.18
CA LYS A 50 38.83 -9.79 2.05
C LYS A 50 39.90 -10.78 2.51
N GLY A 51 39.69 -12.05 2.24
CA GLY A 51 40.53 -13.13 2.80
C GLY A 51 40.33 -13.23 4.30
N TYR A 52 41.32 -12.76 5.07
CA TYR A 52 41.25 -12.66 6.53
C TYR A 52 41.31 -11.21 7.04
N ASP A 53 41.45 -10.22 6.14
CA ASP A 53 41.37 -8.83 6.54
C ASP A 53 39.90 -8.40 6.65
N ILE A 54 39.57 -7.76 7.77
CA ILE A 54 38.23 -7.22 8.04
C ILE A 54 38.36 -5.70 8.00
N THR A 55 37.64 -5.05 7.08
CA THR A 55 37.59 -3.60 6.98
C THR A 55 36.24 -3.10 7.48
N ASN A 56 36.26 -2.18 8.43
CA ASN A 56 35.07 -1.51 8.95
C ASN A 56 34.98 -0.09 8.44
N THR A 57 33.90 0.24 7.73
CA THR A 57 33.63 1.59 7.26
C THR A 57 32.53 2.21 8.09
N LYS A 58 32.80 3.37 8.71
CA LYS A 58 31.80 4.12 9.48
C LYS A 58 30.70 4.58 8.52
N VAL A 59 29.48 4.11 8.75
CA VAL A 59 28.32 4.55 7.98
C VAL A 59 27.67 5.73 8.70
N SER A 60 27.33 6.78 7.93
CA SER A 60 26.43 7.82 8.45
C SER A 60 25.10 7.16 8.77
N GLN A 61 24.54 7.40 9.95
CA GLN A 61 23.26 6.84 10.36
C GLN A 61 22.14 7.83 10.12
N THR A 62 20.96 7.30 9.82
CA THR A 62 19.70 8.04 9.72
C THR A 62 18.62 7.31 10.50
N LYS A 63 17.45 7.94 10.59
CA LYS A 63 16.24 7.33 11.13
C LYS A 63 15.04 7.60 10.24
N VAL A 64 14.06 6.72 10.33
CA VAL A 64 12.75 6.86 9.68
C VAL A 64 11.69 6.83 10.76
N GLU A 65 10.96 7.92 10.90
CA GLU A 65 9.85 8.04 11.85
C GLU A 65 8.61 8.58 11.15
N GLY A 66 7.45 8.23 11.71
CA GLY A 66 6.16 8.63 11.19
C GLY A 66 5.04 8.42 12.20
N THR A 67 3.87 8.93 11.86
CA THR A 67 2.66 8.81 12.65
C THR A 67 1.56 8.07 11.90
N LYS A 68 0.64 7.47 12.65
CA LYS A 68 -0.54 6.81 12.13
C LYS A 68 -1.79 7.61 12.49
N MET A 69 -2.56 7.97 11.46
CA MET A 69 -3.86 8.63 11.58
C MET A 69 -4.99 7.70 11.13
N TRP A 70 -6.15 7.84 11.77
CA TRP A 70 -7.38 7.15 11.41
C TRP A 70 -8.44 8.17 10.99
N ARG A 71 -9.02 7.98 9.81
CA ARG A 71 -10.20 8.70 9.28
C ARG A 71 -11.38 7.75 9.24
N ASP A 72 -11.96 7.51 10.41
CA ASP A 72 -12.97 6.45 10.59
C ASP A 72 -14.03 6.79 11.64
N ASP A 73 -14.14 8.06 12.01
CA ASP A 73 -15.07 8.55 13.04
C ASP A 73 -15.04 7.72 14.34
N ASN A 74 -13.84 7.31 14.78
CA ASN A 74 -13.64 6.46 15.96
C ASN A 74 -14.42 5.14 15.90
N ALA A 75 -14.39 4.49 14.74
CA ALA A 75 -14.97 3.17 14.50
C ALA A 75 -14.68 2.17 15.64
N LYS A 76 -15.74 1.48 16.09
CA LYS A 76 -15.67 0.52 17.21
C LYS A 76 -14.87 -0.75 16.87
N ASP A 77 -14.80 -1.08 15.58
CA ASP A 77 -14.11 -2.24 15.04
C ASP A 77 -12.68 -1.92 14.56
N ARG A 78 -12.15 -0.73 14.88
CA ARG A 78 -10.76 -0.36 14.59
C ARG A 78 -9.80 -1.40 15.19
N PRO A 79 -8.81 -1.90 14.43
CA PRO A 79 -7.82 -2.83 14.95
C PRO A 79 -7.01 -2.20 16.09
N LYS A 80 -6.57 -3.04 17.03
CA LYS A 80 -5.78 -2.59 18.19
C LYS A 80 -4.35 -2.20 17.82
N ALA A 81 -3.83 -2.78 16.74
CA ALA A 81 -2.52 -2.53 16.21
C ALA A 81 -2.48 -2.75 14.69
N ILE A 82 -1.48 -2.18 14.04
CA ILE A 82 -1.13 -2.38 12.63
C ILE A 82 0.34 -2.80 12.55
N LYS A 83 0.76 -3.28 11.38
CA LYS A 83 2.17 -3.56 11.08
C LYS A 83 2.66 -2.60 10.00
N VAL A 84 3.75 -1.90 10.30
CA VAL A 84 4.43 -0.98 9.39
C VAL A 84 5.77 -1.61 9.01
N ASP A 85 5.96 -1.84 7.72
CA ASP A 85 7.18 -2.34 7.14
C ASP A 85 8.10 -1.17 6.75
N LEU A 86 9.38 -1.27 7.10
CA LEU A 86 10.45 -0.42 6.57
C LEU A 86 11.06 -1.11 5.35
N LEU A 87 11.07 -0.39 4.23
CA LEU A 87 11.68 -0.82 2.99
C LEU A 87 12.99 -0.08 2.77
N GLN A 88 14.05 -0.80 2.45
CA GLN A 88 15.32 -0.27 1.96
C GLN A 88 15.48 -0.69 0.49
N ASN A 89 15.58 0.29 -0.41
CA ASN A 89 15.65 0.06 -1.86
C ASN A 89 14.55 -0.90 -2.37
N GLY A 90 13.34 -0.78 -1.82
CA GLY A 90 12.18 -1.61 -2.19
C GLY A 90 12.09 -2.98 -1.51
N LYS A 91 13.06 -3.36 -0.66
CA LYS A 91 13.04 -4.62 0.11
C LYS A 91 12.68 -4.36 1.56
N VAL A 92 11.73 -5.14 2.10
CA VAL A 92 11.41 -5.09 3.54
C VAL A 92 12.62 -5.56 4.36
N ILE A 93 13.07 -4.72 5.29
CA ILE A 93 14.21 -5.01 6.18
C ILE A 93 13.82 -5.04 7.66
N ALA A 94 12.70 -4.42 8.03
CA ALA A 94 12.17 -4.42 9.38
C ALA A 94 10.66 -4.24 9.35
N THR A 95 9.98 -4.68 10.41
CA THR A 95 8.55 -4.47 10.64
C THR A 95 8.35 -4.04 12.08
N GLN A 96 7.54 -3.01 12.30
CA GLN A 96 7.16 -2.54 13.62
C GLN A 96 5.65 -2.64 13.81
N GLU A 97 5.23 -3.16 14.97
CA GLU A 97 3.84 -3.11 15.40
C GLU A 97 3.54 -1.73 16.00
N VAL A 98 2.48 -1.09 15.51
CA VAL A 98 2.08 0.28 15.89
C VAL A 98 0.66 0.23 16.46
N SER A 99 0.45 0.83 17.63
CA SER A 99 -0.82 0.72 18.36
C SER A 99 -1.15 2.00 19.12
N LYS A 100 -2.31 2.01 19.79
CA LYS A 100 -2.65 3.09 20.72
C LYS A 100 -1.62 3.21 21.86
N ALA A 101 -0.99 2.11 22.28
CA ALA A 101 0.02 2.12 23.34
C ALA A 101 1.32 2.81 22.90
N THR A 102 1.66 2.75 21.61
CA THR A 102 2.78 3.52 21.04
C THR A 102 2.39 4.96 20.66
N GLY A 103 1.18 5.39 21.05
CA GLY A 103 0.63 6.69 20.63
C GLY A 103 0.42 6.81 19.14
N TRP A 104 0.27 5.68 18.42
CA TRP A 104 0.21 5.63 16.96
C TRP A 104 1.43 6.27 16.29
N LYS A 105 2.62 6.09 16.88
CA LYS A 105 3.91 6.52 16.33
C LYS A 105 4.83 5.32 16.17
N TYR A 106 5.78 5.45 15.25
CA TYR A 106 6.82 4.46 15.01
C TYR A 106 8.13 5.12 14.60
N GLU A 107 9.24 4.43 14.85
CA GLU A 107 10.58 4.95 14.63
C GLU A 107 11.55 3.78 14.39
N PHE A 108 12.21 3.80 13.25
CA PHE A 108 13.31 2.90 12.92
C PHE A 108 14.62 3.69 13.03
N LYS A 109 15.50 3.27 13.95
CA LYS A 109 16.78 3.92 14.26
C LYS A 109 17.94 3.18 13.61
N ASP A 110 19.12 3.80 13.69
CA ASP A 110 20.42 3.18 13.39
C ASP A 110 20.52 2.65 11.95
N LEU A 111 19.80 3.30 11.03
CA LEU A 111 19.75 2.91 9.62
C LEU A 111 20.98 3.46 8.90
N ALA A 112 21.71 2.62 8.17
CA ALA A 112 22.81 3.09 7.32
C ALA A 112 22.28 4.06 6.24
N ALA A 113 22.93 5.20 6.04
CA ALA A 113 22.52 6.17 5.02
C ALA A 113 23.06 5.82 3.62
N TYR A 114 24.19 5.11 3.53
CA TYR A 114 24.89 4.77 2.28
C TYR A 114 25.34 3.30 2.28
N ASP A 115 25.43 2.71 1.09
CA ASP A 115 26.04 1.40 0.89
C ASP A 115 27.57 1.44 0.84
N VAL A 116 28.22 0.28 0.62
CA VAL A 116 29.68 0.15 0.52
C VAL A 116 30.30 0.98 -0.60
N ASP A 117 29.54 1.25 -1.66
CA ASP A 117 30.00 2.01 -2.82
C ASP A 117 29.73 3.52 -2.64
N GLY A 118 29.18 3.92 -1.49
CA GLY A 118 28.86 5.31 -1.16
C GLY A 118 27.55 5.80 -1.77
N LYS A 119 26.69 4.92 -2.29
CA LYS A 119 25.38 5.29 -2.83
C LYS A 119 24.34 5.33 -1.71
N ALA A 120 23.52 6.38 -1.69
CA ALA A 120 22.51 6.56 -0.66
C ALA A 120 21.42 5.47 -0.72
N TYR A 121 21.06 4.93 0.44
CA TYR A 121 19.90 4.07 0.58
C TYR A 121 18.61 4.89 0.47
N LYS A 122 17.65 4.38 -0.30
CA LYS A 122 16.28 4.90 -0.31
C LYS A 122 15.46 4.15 0.74
N TYR A 123 14.90 4.87 1.70
CA TYR A 123 13.98 4.32 2.69
C TYR A 123 12.54 4.75 2.43
N GLU A 124 11.62 3.81 2.56
CA GLU A 124 10.18 4.01 2.40
C GLU A 124 9.45 3.18 3.46
N VAL A 125 8.21 3.58 3.78
CA VAL A 125 7.36 2.85 4.71
C VAL A 125 6.15 2.29 3.98
N LYS A 126 5.67 1.14 4.42
CA LYS A 126 4.45 0.53 3.90
C LYS A 126 3.65 -0.05 5.06
N GLU A 127 2.34 0.20 5.08
CA GLU A 127 1.45 -0.52 5.98
C GLU A 127 1.08 -1.87 5.37
N GLN A 128 1.06 -2.92 6.19
CA GLN A 128 0.39 -4.16 5.81
C GLN A 128 -1.12 -3.93 5.74
N ALA A 129 -1.79 -4.57 4.78
CA ALA A 129 -3.21 -4.34 4.52
C ALA A 129 -4.05 -4.50 5.81
N VAL A 130 -4.94 -3.54 6.03
CA VAL A 130 -5.87 -3.54 7.16
C VAL A 130 -7.29 -3.72 6.61
N ASP A 131 -7.97 -4.76 7.06
CA ASP A 131 -9.31 -5.09 6.56
C ASP A 131 -10.32 -3.97 6.82
N GLY A 132 -11.10 -3.62 5.79
CA GLY A 132 -12.06 -2.52 5.84
C GLY A 132 -11.45 -1.11 5.85
N TYR A 133 -10.16 -0.97 5.54
CA TYR A 133 -9.49 0.32 5.45
C TYR A 133 -8.67 0.49 4.17
N GLN A 134 -8.67 1.70 3.65
CA GLN A 134 -7.77 2.14 2.58
C GLN A 134 -6.62 2.93 3.20
N THR A 135 -5.38 2.57 2.82
CA THR A 135 -4.15 3.20 3.32
C THR A 135 -3.64 4.27 2.35
N GLU A 136 -3.27 5.43 2.87
CA GLU A 136 -2.51 6.48 2.18
C GLU A 136 -1.21 6.77 2.95
N VAL A 137 -0.09 6.94 2.24
CA VAL A 137 1.22 7.28 2.84
C VAL A 137 1.71 8.62 2.26
N LYS A 138 1.96 9.62 3.13
CA LYS A 138 2.54 10.93 2.75
C LYS A 138 3.85 11.14 3.49
N GLY A 139 4.96 11.11 2.76
CA GLY A 139 6.28 11.00 3.38
C GLY A 139 6.35 9.68 4.15
N ASN A 140 6.35 9.77 5.48
CA ASN A 140 6.25 8.60 6.37
C ASN A 140 4.95 8.56 7.19
N ASP A 141 4.08 9.56 7.07
CA ASP A 141 2.81 9.53 7.80
C ASP A 141 1.81 8.64 7.07
N ILE A 142 1.16 7.76 7.82
CA ILE A 142 0.21 6.79 7.31
C ILE A 142 -1.19 7.21 7.74
N THR A 143 -2.14 7.28 6.81
CA THR A 143 -3.55 7.52 7.10
C THR A 143 -4.38 6.32 6.67
N ASN A 144 -5.22 5.78 7.54
CA ASN A 144 -6.25 4.81 7.16
C ASN A 144 -7.61 5.46 7.15
N THR A 145 -8.29 5.39 6.00
CA THR A 145 -9.68 5.80 5.85
C THR A 145 -10.56 4.55 5.89
N LYS A 146 -11.60 4.56 6.74
CA LYS A 146 -12.56 3.45 6.79
C LYS A 146 -13.31 3.44 5.47
N VAL A 147 -13.19 2.35 4.74
CA VAL A 147 -14.05 2.13 3.57
C VAL A 147 -15.33 1.49 4.09
N GLY A 148 -16.48 2.13 3.88
CA GLY A 148 -17.76 1.43 4.05
C GLY A 148 -17.74 0.18 3.17
N GLN A 149 -18.33 -0.92 3.60
CA GLN A 149 -18.44 -2.11 2.75
C GLN A 149 -19.80 -2.10 2.06
N THR A 150 -19.81 -2.27 0.74
CA THR A 150 -21.01 -2.52 -0.05
C THR A 150 -20.85 -3.81 -0.84
N LYS A 151 -21.94 -4.27 -1.44
CA LYS A 151 -21.96 -5.42 -2.35
C LYS A 151 -22.77 -5.08 -3.59
N VAL A 152 -22.37 -5.66 -4.71
CA VAL A 152 -23.12 -5.60 -5.97
C VAL A 152 -23.62 -7.01 -6.27
N GLU A 153 -24.94 -7.15 -6.33
CA GLU A 153 -25.62 -8.41 -6.64
C GLU A 153 -26.58 -8.18 -7.79
N GLY A 154 -26.62 -9.15 -8.70
CA GLY A 154 -27.47 -9.10 -9.87
C GLY A 154 -27.81 -10.48 -10.39
N SER A 155 -28.79 -10.51 -11.28
CA SER A 155 -29.26 -11.70 -11.96
C SER A 155 -29.19 -11.53 -13.48
N LYS A 156 -29.02 -12.65 -14.19
CA LYS A 156 -29.06 -12.71 -15.63
C LYS A 156 -30.39 -13.31 -16.08
N THR A 157 -31.09 -12.56 -16.93
CA THR A 157 -32.31 -12.98 -17.60
C THR A 157 -32.07 -13.17 -19.10
N TRP A 158 -32.66 -14.22 -19.66
CA TRP A 158 -32.63 -14.52 -21.10
C TRP A 158 -34.05 -14.35 -21.68
N LYS A 159 -34.20 -13.45 -22.65
CA LYS A 159 -35.40 -13.26 -23.48
C LYS A 159 -35.16 -13.83 -24.87
N ASP A 160 -35.23 -15.16 -24.96
CA ASP A 160 -34.80 -15.91 -26.16
C ASP A 160 -35.67 -17.13 -26.48
N ASP A 161 -36.86 -17.20 -25.90
CA ASP A 161 -37.80 -18.32 -26.05
C ASP A 161 -37.15 -19.68 -25.76
N ASN A 162 -36.22 -19.71 -24.79
CA ASN A 162 -35.45 -20.87 -24.39
C ASN A 162 -34.64 -21.49 -25.54
N ALA A 163 -33.92 -20.64 -26.28
CA ALA A 163 -33.09 -21.02 -27.41
C ALA A 163 -32.08 -22.13 -27.06
N LYS A 164 -31.93 -23.11 -27.97
CA LYS A 164 -30.97 -24.22 -27.84
C LYS A 164 -29.50 -23.76 -27.94
N GLU A 165 -29.25 -22.67 -28.65
CA GLU A 165 -27.90 -22.11 -28.89
C GLU A 165 -27.45 -21.13 -27.79
N ARG A 166 -28.16 -21.10 -26.64
CA ARG A 166 -27.78 -20.25 -25.51
C ARG A 166 -26.38 -20.67 -25.00
N PRO A 167 -25.44 -19.74 -24.79
CA PRO A 167 -24.14 -20.08 -24.24
C PRO A 167 -24.28 -20.65 -22.83
N SER A 168 -23.37 -21.57 -22.47
CA SER A 168 -23.35 -22.20 -21.14
C SER A 168 -22.93 -21.23 -20.02
N MET A 169 -22.24 -20.15 -20.37
CA MET A 169 -21.75 -19.12 -19.45
C MET A 169 -21.64 -17.75 -20.12
N ILE A 170 -21.63 -16.69 -19.30
CA ILE A 170 -21.30 -15.32 -19.68
C ILE A 170 -20.20 -14.78 -18.77
N LYS A 171 -19.61 -13.64 -19.15
CA LYS A 171 -18.67 -12.90 -18.31
C LYS A 171 -19.27 -11.54 -17.96
N VAL A 172 -19.37 -11.27 -16.67
CA VAL A 172 -19.86 -10.00 -16.12
C VAL A 172 -18.68 -9.28 -15.48
N ASP A 173 -18.37 -8.09 -16.00
CA ASP A 173 -17.36 -7.19 -15.44
C ASP A 173 -18.02 -6.27 -14.40
N LEU A 174 -17.36 -6.12 -13.25
CA LEU A 174 -17.65 -5.07 -12.26
C LEU A 174 -16.77 -3.87 -12.54
N LEU A 175 -17.40 -2.70 -12.66
CA LEU A 175 -16.73 -1.44 -12.86
C LEU A 175 -16.85 -0.58 -11.60
N GLN A 176 -15.74 0.02 -11.18
CA GLN A 176 -15.68 1.06 -10.15
C GLN A 176 -15.25 2.36 -10.83
N ASN A 177 -16.09 3.40 -10.75
CA ASN A 177 -15.85 4.69 -11.41
C ASN A 177 -15.48 4.56 -12.91
N GLY A 178 -16.09 3.59 -13.61
CA GLY A 178 -15.85 3.32 -15.03
C GLY A 178 -14.65 2.42 -15.34
N GLN A 179 -13.86 1.99 -14.34
CA GLN A 179 -12.74 1.07 -14.53
C GLN A 179 -13.13 -0.36 -14.12
N VAL A 180 -12.80 -1.35 -14.95
CA VAL A 180 -13.02 -2.77 -14.61
C VAL A 180 -12.08 -3.16 -13.46
N ILE A 181 -12.66 -3.66 -12.36
CA ILE A 181 -11.91 -4.11 -11.17
C ILE A 181 -12.06 -5.60 -10.87
N ALA A 182 -13.09 -6.25 -11.42
CA ALA A 182 -13.30 -7.68 -11.31
C ALA A 182 -14.13 -8.21 -12.49
N THR A 183 -14.03 -9.51 -12.77
CA THR A 183 -14.89 -10.23 -13.73
C THR A 183 -15.37 -11.52 -13.08
N GLN A 184 -16.65 -11.83 -13.22
CA GLN A 184 -17.23 -13.11 -12.76
C GLN A 184 -17.84 -13.88 -13.94
N GLU A 185 -17.60 -15.19 -13.97
CA GLU A 185 -18.29 -16.11 -14.87
C GLU A 185 -19.65 -16.51 -14.26
N VAL A 186 -20.71 -16.37 -15.04
CA VAL A 186 -22.10 -16.61 -14.60
C VAL A 186 -22.70 -17.66 -15.51
N SER A 187 -23.35 -18.66 -14.92
CA SER A 187 -23.87 -19.82 -15.66
C SER A 187 -25.13 -20.37 -15.01
N THR A 188 -25.70 -21.42 -15.59
CA THR A 188 -26.80 -22.17 -14.97
C THR A 188 -26.42 -22.76 -13.61
N ALA A 189 -25.14 -23.10 -13.38
CA ALA A 189 -24.70 -23.63 -12.10
C ALA A 189 -24.74 -22.60 -10.96
N SER A 190 -24.71 -21.29 -11.28
CA SER A 190 -24.90 -20.21 -10.31
C SER A 190 -26.33 -19.68 -10.28
N ASP A 191 -27.29 -20.44 -10.82
CA ASP A 191 -28.68 -19.99 -11.05
C ASP A 191 -28.76 -18.65 -11.79
N TRP A 192 -27.80 -18.40 -12.69
CA TRP A 192 -27.67 -17.14 -13.41
C TRP A 192 -27.58 -15.90 -12.50
N LYS A 193 -27.10 -16.07 -11.26
CA LYS A 193 -26.85 -14.99 -10.29
C LYS A 193 -25.36 -14.79 -10.08
N TYR A 194 -25.01 -13.58 -9.66
CA TYR A 194 -23.65 -13.20 -9.33
C TYR A 194 -23.61 -12.16 -8.20
N ALA A 195 -22.46 -12.10 -7.51
CA ALA A 195 -22.28 -11.25 -6.34
C ALA A 195 -20.81 -10.87 -6.19
N PHE A 196 -20.54 -9.57 -6.23
CA PHE A 196 -19.26 -9.00 -5.85
C PHE A 196 -19.37 -8.44 -4.44
N LYS A 197 -18.58 -8.99 -3.52
CA LYS A 197 -18.61 -8.69 -2.08
C LYS A 197 -17.42 -7.83 -1.68
N ASP A 198 -17.49 -7.28 -0.47
CA ASP A 198 -16.38 -6.56 0.18
C ASP A 198 -15.87 -5.36 -0.65
N LEU A 199 -16.80 -4.67 -1.33
CA LEU A 199 -16.49 -3.51 -2.15
C LEU A 199 -16.40 -2.26 -1.29
N ALA A 200 -15.39 -1.43 -1.51
CA ALA A 200 -15.28 -0.14 -0.84
C ALA A 200 -16.44 0.79 -1.24
N ALA A 201 -17.14 1.40 -0.30
CA ALA A 201 -18.26 2.29 -0.57
C ALA A 201 -17.79 3.73 -0.82
N TYR A 202 -16.64 4.12 -0.26
CA TYR A 202 -16.08 5.48 -0.34
C TYR A 202 -14.58 5.44 -0.61
N ASP A 203 -14.07 6.46 -1.29
CA ASP A 203 -12.63 6.68 -1.49
C ASP A 203 -11.95 7.31 -0.27
N ALA A 204 -10.64 7.59 -0.37
CA ALA A 204 -9.84 8.14 0.72
C ALA A 204 -10.26 9.55 1.16
N GLU A 205 -10.91 10.30 0.27
CA GLU A 205 -11.49 11.62 0.48
C GLU A 205 -12.93 11.56 1.02
N GLY A 206 -13.53 10.36 1.10
CA GLY A 206 -14.89 10.14 1.61
C GLY A 206 -15.97 10.29 0.54
N LYS A 207 -15.61 10.36 -0.75
CA LYS A 207 -16.58 10.39 -1.85
C LYS A 207 -17.01 8.97 -2.22
N ALA A 208 -18.31 8.77 -2.42
CA ALA A 208 -18.85 7.46 -2.73
C ALA A 208 -18.33 6.91 -4.07
N TYR A 209 -17.92 5.65 -4.08
CA TYR A 209 -17.62 4.93 -5.31
C TYR A 209 -18.90 4.65 -6.08
N LYS A 210 -18.87 4.89 -7.39
CA LYS A 210 -19.93 4.46 -8.31
C LYS A 210 -19.61 3.07 -8.83
N TYR A 211 -20.52 2.12 -8.61
CA TYR A 211 -20.41 0.77 -9.16
C TYR A 211 -21.40 0.53 -10.29
N GLU A 212 -20.93 -0.16 -11.33
CA GLU A 212 -21.70 -0.54 -12.50
C GLU A 212 -21.30 -1.95 -12.92
N VAL A 213 -22.17 -2.63 -13.67
CA VAL A 213 -21.91 -3.96 -14.23
C VAL A 213 -22.00 -3.90 -15.75
N LYS A 214 -21.15 -4.68 -16.43
CA LYS A 214 -21.18 -4.80 -17.88
C LYS A 214 -21.02 -6.26 -18.29
N GLU A 215 -21.87 -6.74 -19.18
CA GLU A 215 -21.65 -8.04 -19.81
C GLU A 215 -20.64 -7.92 -20.96
N LYS A 216 -19.72 -8.88 -21.06
CA LYS A 216 -18.92 -9.03 -22.29
C LYS A 216 -19.82 -9.45 -23.46
N PRO A 217 -19.58 -8.96 -24.68
CA PRO A 217 -20.45 -9.24 -25.83
C PRO A 217 -20.75 -10.73 -25.99
N VAL A 218 -22.03 -11.06 -26.14
CA VAL A 218 -22.50 -12.42 -26.43
C VAL A 218 -23.04 -12.43 -27.86
N ALA A 219 -22.45 -13.25 -28.73
CA ALA A 219 -22.84 -13.33 -30.14
C ALA A 219 -24.33 -13.68 -30.29
N GLY A 220 -25.05 -12.95 -31.14
CA GLY A 220 -26.49 -13.18 -31.40
C GLY A 220 -27.44 -12.60 -30.35
N TYR A 221 -26.93 -11.85 -29.37
CA TYR A 221 -27.73 -11.26 -28.30
C TYR A 221 -27.47 -9.77 -28.14
N LYS A 222 -28.53 -9.01 -27.87
CA LYS A 222 -28.47 -7.63 -27.40
C LYS A 222 -28.58 -7.63 -25.87
N SER A 223 -27.59 -7.06 -25.20
CA SER A 223 -27.54 -6.93 -23.74
C SER A 223 -28.09 -5.58 -23.26
N GLU A 224 -28.86 -5.59 -22.19
CA GLU A 224 -29.37 -4.41 -21.48
C GLU A 224 -29.15 -4.59 -19.97
N VAL A 225 -28.73 -3.52 -19.28
CA VAL A 225 -28.46 -3.52 -17.84
C VAL A 225 -29.46 -2.58 -17.15
N ASN A 226 -30.18 -3.09 -16.14
CA ASN A 226 -31.11 -2.33 -15.32
C ASN A 226 -30.69 -2.44 -13.85
N GLY A 227 -30.10 -1.37 -13.31
CA GLY A 227 -29.39 -1.45 -12.02
C GLY A 227 -28.20 -2.40 -12.15
N TYR A 228 -28.31 -3.59 -11.55
CA TYR A 228 -27.33 -4.66 -11.68
C TYR A 228 -27.90 -5.92 -12.35
N ASP A 229 -29.17 -5.93 -12.75
CA ASP A 229 -29.73 -7.06 -13.49
C ASP A 229 -29.42 -6.91 -14.98
N ILE A 230 -29.02 -8.02 -15.60
CA ILE A 230 -28.65 -8.07 -17.01
C ILE A 230 -29.71 -8.85 -17.76
N THR A 231 -30.21 -8.31 -18.87
CA THR A 231 -31.13 -9.00 -19.77
C THR A 231 -30.49 -9.17 -21.13
N ASN A 232 -30.41 -10.41 -21.64
CA ASN A 232 -30.10 -10.66 -23.04
C ASN A 232 -31.36 -10.95 -23.83
N THR A 233 -31.58 -10.19 -24.89
CA THR A 233 -32.62 -10.43 -25.88
C THR A 233 -32.00 -10.99 -27.15
N LYS A 234 -32.52 -12.13 -27.63
CA LYS A 234 -32.02 -12.74 -28.86
C LYS A 234 -32.26 -11.78 -30.03
N ILE A 235 -31.22 -11.52 -30.82
CA ILE A 235 -31.35 -10.77 -32.06
C ILE A 235 -32.09 -11.69 -33.03
N LYS A 236 -33.27 -11.27 -33.49
CA LYS A 236 -33.99 -11.97 -34.55
C LYS A 236 -33.33 -11.57 -35.86
N ASP A 237 -32.80 -12.54 -36.59
CA ASP A 237 -32.37 -12.30 -37.96
C ASP A 237 -33.61 -11.88 -38.75
N GLU A 238 -33.66 -10.62 -39.18
CA GLU A 238 -34.57 -10.26 -40.27
C GLU A 238 -34.07 -11.00 -41.51
N PRO A 239 -34.92 -11.79 -42.18
CA PRO A 239 -34.52 -12.43 -43.42
C PRO A 239 -34.36 -11.35 -44.49
N GLY A 240 -33.09 -11.00 -44.78
CA GLY A 240 -32.69 -10.32 -46.00
C GLY A 240 -32.29 -8.86 -45.85
N VAL A 241 -31.11 -8.60 -45.27
CA VAL A 241 -30.28 -7.46 -45.69
C VAL A 241 -28.80 -7.89 -45.66
N ASP A 242 -28.12 -7.63 -46.78
CA ASP A 242 -26.68 -7.88 -46.99
C ASP A 242 -25.81 -7.32 -45.84
N PRO A 243 -24.70 -7.97 -45.44
CA PRO A 243 -23.89 -7.49 -44.32
C PRO A 243 -23.17 -6.20 -44.71
N LYS A 244 -23.61 -5.07 -44.15
CA LYS A 244 -22.80 -3.87 -44.08
C LYS A 244 -22.10 -3.83 -42.73
N ASP A 245 -20.78 -3.88 -42.80
CA ASP A 245 -19.79 -3.78 -41.74
C ASP A 245 -20.19 -2.81 -40.61
N PRO A 246 -20.38 -3.26 -39.35
CA PRO A 246 -20.73 -2.37 -38.24
C PRO A 246 -19.46 -1.94 -37.49
N SER A 247 -18.72 -1.01 -38.07
CA SER A 247 -17.95 -0.03 -37.30
C SER A 247 -18.75 1.26 -37.19
N THR A 248 -19.77 1.29 -36.33
CA THR A 248 -20.36 2.55 -35.86
C THR A 248 -20.88 2.40 -34.45
N ASP A 249 -20.19 3.08 -33.55
CA ASP A 249 -20.56 3.40 -32.19
C ASP A 249 -21.71 4.44 -32.21
N PRO A 250 -22.91 4.17 -31.68
CA PRO A 250 -23.92 5.20 -31.47
C PRO A 250 -23.83 5.66 -30.02
N ASN A 251 -22.98 6.67 -29.80
CA ASN A 251 -23.09 7.53 -28.64
C ASN A 251 -24.24 8.53 -28.86
N THR A 252 -25.44 8.17 -28.41
CA THR A 252 -26.53 9.12 -28.16
C THR A 252 -27.39 8.61 -27.02
N ASN A 253 -27.17 9.14 -25.81
CA ASN A 253 -28.22 9.17 -24.80
C ASN A 253 -28.47 10.62 -24.38
N THR A 254 -29.58 11.10 -24.92
CA THR A 254 -30.34 12.28 -24.55
C THR A 254 -30.87 12.12 -23.12
N ASP A 255 -30.80 13.21 -22.36
CA ASP A 255 -31.40 13.39 -21.04
C ASP A 255 -32.81 12.81 -20.91
N LYS A 256 -33.00 11.86 -19.98
CA LYS A 256 -34.23 11.75 -19.17
C LYS A 256 -33.92 11.29 -17.75
N ASN A 257 -34.16 12.22 -16.85
CA ASN A 257 -34.34 12.10 -15.41
C ASN A 257 -35.02 10.78 -14.96
N SER A 258 -34.40 10.05 -14.03
CA SER A 258 -35.09 9.08 -13.18
C SER A 258 -34.45 9.04 -11.80
N ASP A 259 -35.10 9.74 -10.86
CA ASP A 259 -34.85 9.70 -9.42
C ASP A 259 -34.83 8.25 -8.91
N SER A 260 -33.65 7.73 -8.57
CA SER A 260 -33.53 6.55 -7.71
C SER A 260 -33.48 7.00 -6.25
N LYS A 261 -34.64 6.91 -5.61
CA LYS A 261 -34.87 7.14 -4.20
C LYS A 261 -34.18 6.07 -3.34
N VAL A 262 -33.10 6.43 -2.66
CA VAL A 262 -32.56 5.72 -1.50
C VAL A 262 -33.44 6.06 -0.28
N PRO A 263 -33.74 5.13 0.66
CA PRO A 263 -34.54 5.47 1.84
C PRO A 263 -33.73 6.36 2.80
N PRO A 264 -34.35 7.40 3.42
CA PRO A 264 -33.62 8.26 4.34
C PRO A 264 -33.54 7.64 5.74
N THR A 265 -32.35 7.67 6.34
CA THR A 265 -32.19 7.62 7.79
C THR A 265 -32.35 9.03 8.35
N THR A 266 -33.19 9.15 9.38
CA THR A 266 -33.52 10.38 10.12
C THR A 266 -32.30 11.03 10.77
N GLU A 267 -32.08 12.31 10.49
CA GLU A 267 -31.19 13.21 11.24
C GLU A 267 -32.00 14.45 11.67
N ASN A 268 -31.89 14.84 12.94
CA ASN A 268 -32.69 15.88 13.58
C ASN A 268 -32.07 17.29 13.39
N ASP A 269 -32.94 18.28 13.16
CA ASP A 269 -32.69 19.71 12.94
C ASP A 269 -31.92 20.46 14.05
N LYS A 270 -31.02 21.40 13.67
CA LYS A 270 -31.05 22.86 14.02
C LYS A 270 -29.88 23.68 13.38
N PRO A 271 -29.91 25.04 13.31
CA PRO A 271 -29.69 25.76 12.06
C PRO A 271 -28.44 26.67 11.99
N THR A 272 -28.00 26.83 10.74
CA THR A 272 -27.38 27.96 10.01
C THR A 272 -26.87 29.21 10.73
N LEU A 273 -25.61 29.58 10.44
CA LEU A 273 -25.19 30.95 10.10
C LEU A 273 -24.09 30.93 9.01
N LEU A 274 -24.32 31.66 7.92
CA LEU A 274 -23.47 31.94 6.74
C LEU A 274 -22.52 33.15 7.01
N PRO A 275 -21.50 33.51 6.18
CA PRO A 275 -21.48 33.39 4.71
C PRO A 275 -20.14 33.06 3.97
N ASN A 276 -20.32 32.88 2.65
CA ASN A 276 -19.37 32.88 1.53
C ASN A 276 -18.12 33.79 1.63
N THR A 277 -16.99 33.29 1.09
CA THR A 277 -16.28 33.93 -0.04
C THR A 277 -15.53 32.88 -0.88
N GLY A 278 -15.73 32.92 -2.20
CA GLY A 278 -14.84 32.31 -3.18
C GLY A 278 -13.83 33.35 -3.70
N GLY A 279 -12.68 32.89 -4.19
CA GLY A 279 -11.68 33.75 -4.86
C GLY A 279 -10.27 33.17 -4.94
N THR A 280 -10.07 32.24 -5.87
CA THR A 280 -8.87 31.96 -6.71
C THR A 280 -7.43 32.36 -6.29
N SER A 281 -6.56 31.34 -6.28
CA SER A 281 -5.16 31.22 -6.75
C SER A 281 -4.14 32.38 -6.58
N ALA A 282 -3.02 32.10 -5.91
CA ALA A 282 -1.67 32.43 -6.37
C ALA A 282 -0.60 31.74 -5.51
N GLU A 283 0.46 31.25 -6.15
CA GLU A 283 1.68 30.73 -5.52
C GLU A 283 2.55 31.82 -4.85
N MET A 284 3.50 31.34 -4.05
CA MET A 284 4.66 32.03 -3.44
C MET A 284 4.33 32.91 -2.23
N ILE A 285 5.06 32.93 -1.11
CA ILE A 285 6.52 33.00 -0.91
C ILE A 285 6.86 32.41 0.48
N SER A 286 7.90 31.58 0.51
CA SER A 286 8.69 31.23 1.71
C SER A 286 9.28 32.48 2.35
N ILE A 287 9.06 32.76 3.64
CA ILE A 287 10.03 33.47 4.52
C ILE A 287 9.54 33.56 5.99
N LEU A 288 10.44 33.17 6.90
CA LEU A 288 10.65 33.60 8.29
C LEU A 288 9.58 33.35 9.38
N GLY A 289 9.97 32.47 10.31
CA GLY A 289 9.49 32.44 11.69
C GLY A 289 10.60 32.00 12.66
N GLY A 290 11.81 32.53 12.50
CA GLY A 290 12.92 32.36 13.44
C GLY A 290 12.88 33.45 14.51
N MET A 291 12.42 33.12 15.70
CA MET A 291 12.61 33.93 16.91
C MET A 291 12.84 33.00 18.10
N VAL A 292 14.11 32.73 18.41
CA VAL A 292 14.50 32.24 19.74
C VAL A 292 15.59 33.17 20.26
N LEU A 293 15.22 33.93 21.30
CA LEU A 293 16.04 34.87 22.03
C LEU A 293 17.18 34.15 22.77
N PHE A 294 18.41 34.54 22.48
CA PHE A 294 19.56 34.30 23.35
C PHE A 294 19.57 35.36 24.46
N LEU A 295 19.46 34.92 25.72
CA LEU A 295 19.88 35.72 26.88
C LEU A 295 21.25 35.21 27.35
N LEU A 296 22.22 36.12 27.27
CA LEU A 296 23.58 35.99 27.77
C LEU A 296 23.59 35.90 29.31
N GLY A 297 24.17 34.83 29.84
CA GLY A 297 24.62 34.72 31.22
C GLY A 297 26.13 34.48 31.24
N GLY A 298 26.91 35.54 31.44
CA GLY A 298 28.34 35.45 31.68
C GLY A 298 28.63 35.09 33.13
N ILE A 299 29.44 34.04 33.35
CA ILE A 299 30.19 33.86 34.59
C ILE A 299 31.62 33.43 34.24
N LEU A 300 32.55 34.30 34.64
CA LEU A 300 34.00 34.12 34.66
C LEU A 300 34.41 32.86 35.41
N PHE A 301 35.38 32.11 34.87
CA PHE A 301 36.39 31.46 35.71
C PHE A 301 37.78 31.60 35.06
N ALA A 302 38.58 32.47 35.65
CA ALA A 302 40.03 32.47 35.51
C ALA A 302 40.61 31.34 36.37
N ARG A 303 41.58 30.57 35.85
CA ARG A 303 42.62 29.94 36.68
C ARG A 303 43.89 29.62 35.87
N GLN A 304 44.87 30.48 36.10
CA GLN A 304 46.33 30.27 36.21
C GLN A 304 46.94 29.02 35.59
N ARG A 305 47.87 29.25 34.64
CA ARG A 305 49.05 28.40 34.42
C ARG A 305 50.06 28.67 35.53
N ILE A 306 50.58 27.61 36.14
CA ILE A 306 51.88 27.61 36.83
C ILE A 306 52.82 26.71 36.02
N LYS A 307 54.07 27.17 35.99
CA LYS A 307 55.23 26.68 35.23
C LYS A 307 55.49 25.19 35.34
#